data_AF-A0A3G9IJI8-F1
#
_entry.id   AF-A0A3G9IJI8-F1
#
_cell.length_a   1.000
_cell.length_b   1.000
_cell.length_c   1.000
_cell.angle_alpha   90.00
_cell.angle_beta   90.00
_cell.angle_gamma   90.00
#
_symmetry.space_group_name_H-M   'P 1'
#
loop_
_entity.id
_entity.type
_entity.pdbx_description
1 polymer ?
#
loop_
_entity_poly.entity_id
_entity_poly.type
_entity_poly.pdbx_seq_one_letter_code
_entity_poly.pdbx_strand_id
1 'polypeptide(L)'
;MNSDRALRHEPKRHGIGQGWIWIRTGFDIFNKGMGASVAMIVLWFVVGIVLDQLPAGGLISQLLYMVWGAGWVAVARRGHHGEALQFGDFFAGFRHRLTPLMLGGLMVLGLIMGILMICVFLLHQWGLTGLLSADPGSLALTPEQAQGFLVCALVGLALFVPVLMAITFAPALILFHQVGVWQAARLSFKGCLRNMWPFLWWGLLGAVLIFFGALLMLVGLLVVLPAINYSIYAAYHDIYLEDQEAEEGETPVKAFGFEA
;
A
#
# COMPACT_ATOMS: atom_id res chain seq x y z
N MET A 1 14.42 -12.73 11.57
CA MET A 1 13.49 -11.64 11.92
C MET A 1 12.27 -12.26 12.58
N ASN A 2 12.26 -12.36 13.92
CA ASN A 2 11.04 -12.65 14.67
C ASN A 2 10.24 -11.35 14.79
N SER A 3 8.94 -11.41 14.50
CA SER A 3 8.01 -10.34 14.87
C SER A 3 7.62 -10.58 16.33
N ASP A 4 8.14 -9.78 17.26
CA ASP A 4 7.81 -9.89 18.70
C ASP A 4 6.36 -9.51 19.05
N ARG A 5 5.52 -9.22 18.04
CA ARG A 5 4.11 -8.88 18.23
C ARG A 5 3.23 -9.89 17.49
N ALA A 6 2.30 -10.48 18.23
CA ALA A 6 1.26 -11.35 17.69
C ALA A 6 0.35 -10.57 16.73
N LEU A 7 -0.05 -11.24 15.64
CA LEU A 7 -1.13 -10.73 14.80
C LEU A 7 -2.44 -10.87 15.56
N ARG A 8 -3.22 -9.79 15.61
CA ARG A 8 -4.60 -9.87 16.10
C ARG A 8 -5.37 -10.92 15.31
N HIS A 9 -6.18 -11.72 15.99
CA HIS A 9 -7.09 -12.65 15.34
C HIS A 9 -8.07 -11.95 14.38
N GLU A 10 -8.46 -10.71 14.70
CA GLU A 10 -9.26 -9.86 13.83
C GLU A 10 -8.70 -8.44 13.70
N PRO A 11 -8.76 -7.82 12.50
CA PRO A 11 -8.36 -6.43 12.31
C PRO A 11 -9.15 -5.49 13.24
N LYS A 12 -8.44 -4.61 13.96
CA LYS A 12 -9.07 -3.58 14.81
C LYS A 12 -9.83 -2.58 13.93
N ARG A 13 -10.96 -2.09 14.42
CA ARG A 13 -11.77 -1.06 13.75
C ARG A 13 -11.48 0.31 14.36
N HIS A 14 -11.30 1.31 13.52
CA HIS A 14 -11.02 2.69 13.90
C HIS A 14 -12.07 3.67 13.40
N GLY A 15 -12.14 4.84 14.05
CA GLY A 15 -12.96 5.97 13.62
C GLY A 15 -12.29 6.78 12.49
N ILE A 16 -13.08 7.57 11.76
CA ILE A 16 -12.64 8.30 10.55
C ILE A 16 -11.40 9.18 10.81
N GLY A 17 -11.33 9.83 11.97
CA GLY A 17 -10.21 10.70 12.35
C GLY A 17 -8.85 10.00 12.40
N GLN A 18 -8.83 8.67 12.49
CA GLN A 18 -7.58 7.89 12.50
C GLN A 18 -6.80 8.02 11.18
N GLY A 19 -7.48 8.26 10.05
CA GLY A 19 -6.80 8.47 8.77
C GLY A 19 -5.83 9.66 8.79
N TRP A 20 -6.16 10.73 9.52
CA TRP A 20 -5.25 11.86 9.72
C TRP A 20 -4.05 11.50 10.59
N ILE A 21 -4.28 10.72 11.66
CA ILE A 21 -3.22 10.28 12.57
C ILE A 21 -2.20 9.43 11.80
N TRP A 22 -2.64 8.52 10.94
CA TRP A 22 -1.73 7.71 10.11
C TRP A 22 -0.86 8.58 9.20
N ILE A 23 -1.44 9.60 8.55
CA ILE A 23 -0.68 10.54 7.70
C ILE A 23 0.35 11.31 8.53
N ARG A 24 -0.06 11.86 9.67
CA ARG A 24 0.84 12.57 10.57
C ARG A 24 2.00 11.68 11.01
N THR A 25 1.73 10.44 11.44
CA THR A 25 2.77 9.47 11.81
C THR A 25 3.71 9.19 10.63
N GLY A 26 3.19 9.15 9.40
CA GLY A 26 4.01 9.03 8.19
C GLY A 26 5.00 10.19 8.01
N PHE A 27 4.56 11.43 8.26
CA PHE A 27 5.44 12.61 8.27
C PHE A 27 6.43 12.59 9.43
N ASP A 28 6.02 12.13 10.62
CA ASP A 28 6.89 12.01 11.78
C ASP A 28 8.03 11.00 11.51
N ILE A 29 7.74 9.87 10.84
CA ILE A 29 8.74 8.90 10.39
C ILE A 29 9.66 9.51 9.33
N PHE A 30 9.10 10.24 8.35
CA PHE A 30 9.89 10.93 7.32
C PHE A 30 10.89 11.92 7.94
N ASN A 31 10.45 12.74 8.90
CA ASN A 31 11.27 13.76 9.55
C ASN A 31 12.46 13.16 10.32
N LYS A 32 12.35 11.92 10.84
CA LYS A 32 13.47 11.21 11.48
C LYS A 32 14.57 10.77 10.50
N GLY A 33 14.27 10.68 9.21
CA GLY A 33 15.19 10.15 8.21
C GLY A 33 14.96 10.70 6.81
N MET A 34 14.90 12.04 6.69
CA MET A 34 14.58 12.73 5.43
C MET A 34 15.54 12.33 4.31
N GLY A 35 16.85 12.37 4.56
CA GLY A 35 17.86 12.05 3.55
C GLY A 35 17.76 10.61 3.03
N ALA A 36 17.57 9.64 3.94
CA ALA A 36 17.38 8.24 3.56
C ALA A 36 16.09 8.04 2.74
N SER A 37 15.00 8.67 3.16
CA SER A 37 13.69 8.59 2.49
C SER A 37 13.72 9.18 1.08
N VAL A 38 14.36 10.34 0.91
CA VAL A 38 14.55 10.96 -0.40
C VAL A 38 15.41 10.07 -1.30
N ALA A 39 16.52 9.53 -0.77
CA ALA A 39 17.37 8.60 -1.51
C ALA A 39 16.60 7.35 -1.98
N MET A 40 15.68 6.82 -1.17
CA MET A 40 14.84 5.67 -1.52
C MET A 40 13.90 5.98 -2.69
N ILE A 41 13.22 7.13 -2.66
CA ILE A 41 12.34 7.55 -3.77
C ILE A 41 13.13 7.80 -5.04
N VAL A 42 14.27 8.49 -4.94
CA VAL A 42 15.13 8.75 -6.10
C VAL A 42 15.62 7.44 -6.69
N LEU A 43 16.09 6.50 -5.87
CA LEU A 43 16.46 5.16 -6.32
C LEU A 43 15.29 4.47 -7.02
N TRP A 44 14.11 4.46 -6.40
CA TRP A 44 12.93 3.80 -6.95
C TRP A 44 12.54 4.37 -8.32
N PHE A 45 12.56 5.70 -8.49
CA PHE A 45 12.32 6.36 -9.78
C PHE A 45 13.41 6.02 -10.82
N VAL A 46 14.68 6.09 -10.44
CA VAL A 46 15.80 5.78 -11.35
C VAL A 46 15.71 4.33 -11.82
N VAL A 47 15.44 3.39 -10.92
CA VAL A 47 15.23 1.98 -11.29
C VAL A 47 14.02 1.84 -12.22
N GLY A 48 12.93 2.54 -11.95
CA GLY A 48 11.76 2.57 -12.82
C GLY A 48 12.08 3.02 -14.24
N ILE A 49 12.82 4.14 -14.39
CA ILE A 49 13.24 4.68 -15.69
C ILE A 49 14.13 3.68 -16.43
N VAL A 50 15.10 3.07 -15.73
CA VAL A 50 16.01 2.09 -16.34
C VAL A 50 15.26 0.84 -16.77
N LEU A 51 14.33 0.35 -15.96
CA LEU A 51 13.50 -0.80 -16.31
C LEU A 51 12.66 -0.50 -17.54
N ASP A 52 12.05 0.68 -17.64
CA ASP A 52 11.19 1.04 -18.77
C ASP A 52 11.90 1.02 -20.14
N GLN A 53 13.23 1.18 -20.17
CA GLN A 53 14.03 1.03 -21.39
C GLN A 53 14.17 -0.43 -21.86
N LEU A 54 13.82 -1.40 -21.02
CA LEU A 54 13.91 -2.82 -21.34
C LEU A 54 12.60 -3.31 -21.97
N PRO A 55 12.64 -4.22 -22.97
CA PRO A 55 11.43 -4.76 -23.62
C PRO A 55 10.40 -5.40 -22.68
N ALA A 56 10.84 -5.91 -21.51
CA ALA A 56 9.97 -6.49 -20.47
C ALA A 56 9.99 -5.68 -19.16
N GLY A 57 10.48 -4.43 -19.21
CA GLY A 57 10.66 -3.53 -18.08
C GLY A 57 9.45 -3.35 -17.20
N GLY A 58 8.32 -2.99 -17.83
CA GLY A 58 7.06 -2.78 -17.13
C GLY A 58 6.57 -4.03 -16.38
N LEU A 59 6.74 -5.22 -16.96
CA LEU A 59 6.38 -6.47 -16.30
C LEU A 59 7.26 -6.72 -15.07
N ILE A 60 8.58 -6.49 -15.19
CA ILE A 60 9.51 -6.63 -14.06
C ILE A 60 9.17 -5.64 -12.95
N SER A 61 8.90 -4.37 -13.30
CA SER A 61 8.50 -3.34 -12.35
C SER A 61 7.24 -3.74 -11.58
N GLN A 62 6.23 -4.28 -12.28
CA GLN A 62 5.00 -4.74 -11.66
C GLN A 62 5.20 -5.92 -10.71
N LEU A 63 6.08 -6.87 -11.06
CA LEU A 63 6.44 -7.99 -10.18
C LEU A 63 7.18 -7.51 -8.92
N LEU A 64 8.05 -6.51 -9.08
CA LEU A 64 8.80 -5.92 -7.98
C LEU A 64 7.96 -5.01 -7.07
N TYR A 65 6.72 -4.66 -7.45
CA TYR A 65 5.86 -3.79 -6.66
C TYR A 65 5.74 -4.24 -5.18
N MET A 66 5.46 -5.53 -4.95
CA MET A 66 5.38 -6.10 -3.60
C MET A 66 6.73 -6.10 -2.87
N VAL A 67 7.82 -6.26 -3.63
CA VAL A 67 9.19 -6.26 -3.10
C VAL A 67 9.56 -4.86 -2.61
N TRP A 68 9.27 -3.83 -3.40
CA TRP A 68 9.44 -2.43 -3.01
C TRP A 68 8.54 -2.05 -1.83
N GLY A 69 7.28 -2.48 -1.83
CA GLY A 69 6.37 -2.28 -0.70
C GLY A 69 6.91 -2.89 0.59
N ALA A 70 7.49 -4.08 0.53
CA ALA A 70 8.13 -4.71 1.68
C ALA A 70 9.34 -3.90 2.17
N GLY A 71 10.12 -3.32 1.26
CA GLY A 71 11.20 -2.39 1.58
C GLY A 71 10.74 -1.13 2.33
N TRP A 72 9.68 -0.48 1.83
CA TRP A 72 9.07 0.69 2.49
C TRP A 72 8.64 0.38 3.92
N VAL A 73 7.96 -0.77 4.09
CA VAL A 73 7.47 -1.21 5.39
C VAL A 73 8.60 -1.60 6.35
N ALA A 74 9.69 -2.20 5.85
CA ALA A 74 10.88 -2.51 6.65
C ALA A 74 11.53 -1.25 7.23
N VAL A 75 11.71 -0.20 6.41
CA VAL A 75 12.25 1.09 6.85
C VAL A 75 11.29 1.79 7.82
N ALA A 76 9.99 1.77 7.51
CA ALA A 76 8.96 2.38 8.36
C ALA A 76 8.95 1.77 9.77
N ARG A 77 9.14 0.45 9.89
CA ARG A 77 9.23 -0.25 11.18
C ARG A 77 10.32 0.34 12.06
N ARG A 78 11.51 0.61 11.54
CA ARG A 78 12.58 1.25 12.33
C ARG A 78 12.21 2.64 12.80
N GLY A 79 11.73 3.49 11.88
CA GLY A 79 11.36 4.86 12.21
C GLY A 79 10.22 4.94 13.23
N HIS A 80 9.31 3.96 13.22
CA HIS A 80 8.26 3.83 14.22
C HIS A 80 8.79 3.45 15.61
N HIS A 81 9.82 2.60 15.71
CA HIS A 81 10.49 2.27 16.98
C HIS A 81 11.44 3.37 17.48
N GLY A 82 11.49 4.52 16.79
CA GLY A 82 12.38 5.63 17.17
C GLY A 82 13.83 5.46 16.75
N GLU A 83 14.13 4.42 15.96
CA GLU A 83 15.47 4.22 15.40
C GLU A 83 15.71 5.10 14.18
N ALA A 84 16.99 5.37 13.88
CA ALA A 84 17.38 6.04 12.64
C ALA A 84 17.04 5.17 11.42
N LEU A 85 16.48 5.79 10.39
CA LEU A 85 16.14 5.10 9.14
C LEU A 85 17.42 4.67 8.43
N GLN A 86 17.50 3.40 8.05
CA GLN A 86 18.62 2.85 7.29
C GLN A 86 18.20 2.55 5.85
N PHE A 87 18.85 3.19 4.89
CA PHE A 87 18.62 2.97 3.46
C PHE A 87 18.79 1.49 3.05
N GLY A 88 19.70 0.77 3.69
CA GLY A 88 19.94 -0.65 3.43
C GLY A 88 18.72 -1.54 3.67
N ASP A 89 17.81 -1.15 4.57
CA ASP A 89 16.59 -1.91 4.85
C ASP A 89 15.53 -1.77 3.75
N PHE A 90 15.66 -0.79 2.86
CA PHE A 90 14.80 -0.69 1.69
C PHE A 90 14.92 -1.91 0.77
N PHE A 91 16.06 -2.61 0.82
CA PHE A 91 16.28 -3.85 0.10
C PHE A 91 15.82 -5.10 0.86
N ALA A 92 15.14 -4.97 2.00
CA ALA A 92 14.70 -6.11 2.81
C ALA A 92 13.82 -7.09 2.03
N GLY A 93 12.93 -6.61 1.15
CA GLY A 93 12.12 -7.48 0.30
C GLY A 93 12.94 -8.33 -0.70
N PHE A 94 14.10 -7.84 -1.12
CA PHE A 94 15.02 -8.58 -1.99
C PHE A 94 15.83 -9.63 -1.21
N ARG A 95 16.15 -9.33 0.05
CA ARG A 95 16.96 -10.19 0.92
C ARG A 95 16.12 -11.26 1.62
N HIS A 96 14.87 -10.94 1.93
CA HIS A 96 13.97 -11.77 2.73
C HIS A 96 12.64 -11.93 2.03
N ARG A 97 12.18 -13.19 1.93
CA ARG A 97 10.85 -13.53 1.39
C ARG A 97 10.62 -13.05 -0.06
N LEU A 98 11.68 -12.97 -0.87
CA LEU A 98 11.60 -12.57 -2.28
C LEU A 98 10.59 -13.44 -3.06
N THR A 99 10.65 -14.77 -2.93
CA THR A 99 9.76 -15.67 -3.67
C THR A 99 8.28 -15.43 -3.34
N PRO A 100 7.83 -15.42 -2.07
CA PRO A 100 6.47 -15.02 -1.73
C PRO A 100 6.07 -13.62 -2.23
N LEU A 101 6.96 -12.63 -2.14
CA LEU A 101 6.66 -11.26 -2.59
C LEU A 101 6.51 -11.19 -4.12
N MET A 102 7.37 -11.87 -4.87
CA MET A 102 7.27 -11.99 -6.33
C MET A 102 6.00 -12.74 -6.76
N LEU A 103 5.62 -13.80 -6.05
CA LEU A 103 4.34 -14.50 -6.28
C LEU A 103 3.15 -13.57 -5.98
N GLY A 104 3.25 -12.73 -4.95
CA GLY A 104 2.31 -11.65 -4.70
C GLY A 104 2.22 -10.67 -5.86
N GLY A 105 3.37 -10.19 -6.37
CA GLY A 105 3.43 -9.33 -7.55
C GLY A 105 2.79 -9.97 -8.78
N LEU A 106 3.04 -11.26 -9.01
CA LEU A 106 2.45 -12.03 -10.11
C LEU A 106 0.93 -12.16 -9.97
N MET A 107 0.42 -12.41 -8.76
CA MET A 107 -1.01 -12.43 -8.49
C MET A 107 -1.65 -11.07 -8.81
N VAL A 108 -1.01 -9.97 -8.39
CA VAL A 108 -1.50 -8.61 -8.70
C VAL A 108 -1.49 -8.33 -10.18
N LEU A 109 -0.41 -8.69 -10.88
CA LEU A 109 -0.32 -8.56 -12.33
C LEU A 109 -1.47 -9.33 -13.01
N GLY A 110 -1.72 -10.57 -12.61
CA GLY A 110 -2.82 -11.38 -13.15
C GLY A 110 -4.19 -10.75 -12.91
N LEU A 111 -4.44 -10.19 -11.73
CA LEU A 111 -5.68 -9.49 -11.41
C LEU A 111 -5.85 -8.22 -12.25
N ILE A 112 -4.80 -7.40 -12.38
CA ILE A 112 -4.84 -6.18 -13.20
C ILE A 112 -5.05 -6.52 -14.68
N MET A 113 -4.38 -7.56 -15.20
CA MET A 113 -4.61 -8.03 -16.57
C MET A 113 -6.04 -8.52 -16.77
N GLY A 114 -6.61 -9.23 -15.78
CA GLY A 114 -8.02 -9.64 -15.80
C GLY A 114 -8.98 -8.46 -15.87
N ILE A 115 -8.76 -7.43 -15.05
CA ILE A 115 -9.55 -6.19 -15.08
C ILE A 115 -9.40 -5.50 -16.44
N LEU A 116 -8.18 -5.39 -16.95
CA LEU A 116 -7.92 -4.77 -18.25
C LEU A 116 -8.64 -5.50 -19.39
N MET A 117 -8.63 -6.84 -19.39
CA MET A 117 -9.38 -7.63 -20.38
C MET A 117 -10.89 -7.36 -20.32
N ILE A 118 -11.46 -7.27 -19.11
CA ILE A 118 -12.87 -6.91 -18.92
C ILE A 118 -13.14 -5.50 -19.47
N CYS A 119 -12.28 -4.52 -19.14
CA CYS A 119 -12.43 -3.15 -19.62
C CYS A 119 -12.33 -3.07 -21.15
N VAL A 120 -11.34 -3.73 -21.77
CA VAL A 120 -11.18 -3.77 -23.24
C VAL A 120 -12.40 -4.43 -23.89
N PHE A 121 -12.90 -5.53 -23.32
CA PHE A 121 -14.11 -6.18 -23.79
C PHE A 121 -15.32 -5.24 -23.74
N LEU A 122 -15.51 -4.51 -22.62
CA LEU A 122 -16.57 -3.51 -22.50
C LEU A 122 -16.40 -2.42 -23.55
N LEU A 123 -15.22 -1.79 -23.66
CA LEU A 123 -14.97 -0.75 -24.68
C LEU A 123 -15.28 -1.25 -26.10
N HIS A 124 -14.97 -2.51 -26.41
CA HIS A 124 -15.29 -3.11 -27.70
C HIS A 124 -16.81 -3.14 -27.98
N GLN A 125 -17.66 -3.42 -26.98
CA GLN A 125 -19.12 -3.44 -27.15
C GLN A 125 -19.69 -2.09 -27.60
N TRP A 126 -19.08 -0.98 -27.21
CA TRP A 126 -19.48 0.38 -27.61
C TRP A 126 -18.65 0.94 -28.78
N GLY A 127 -17.82 0.12 -29.44
CA GLY A 127 -16.96 0.57 -30.54
C GLY A 127 -15.85 1.53 -30.10
N LEU A 128 -15.48 1.53 -28.81
CA LEU A 128 -14.56 2.47 -28.19
C LEU A 128 -13.09 1.98 -28.16
N THR A 129 -12.78 0.84 -28.76
CA THR A 129 -11.39 0.31 -28.78
C THR A 129 -10.41 1.25 -29.47
N GLY A 130 -10.87 2.06 -30.43
CA GLY A 130 -10.06 3.10 -31.07
C GLY A 130 -9.57 4.18 -30.10
N LEU A 131 -10.22 4.36 -28.93
CA LEU A 131 -9.76 5.28 -27.89
C LEU A 131 -8.40 4.89 -27.30
N LEU A 132 -8.03 3.60 -27.34
CA LEU A 132 -6.76 3.13 -26.82
C LEU A 132 -5.56 3.63 -27.65
N SER A 133 -5.81 4.05 -28.88
CA SER A 133 -4.80 4.56 -29.83
C SER A 133 -5.07 6.00 -30.28
N ALA A 134 -6.15 6.63 -29.82
CA ALA A 134 -6.55 7.97 -30.26
C ALA A 134 -5.83 9.07 -29.47
N ASP A 135 -5.60 10.20 -30.13
CA ASP A 135 -5.10 11.41 -29.48
C ASP A 135 -6.20 12.03 -28.60
N PRO A 136 -5.97 12.28 -27.29
CA PRO A 136 -6.95 12.88 -26.38
C PRO A 136 -7.62 14.16 -26.90
N GLY A 137 -6.93 14.95 -27.73
CA GLY A 137 -7.45 16.21 -28.29
C GLY A 137 -8.44 16.04 -29.45
N SER A 138 -8.55 14.83 -30.02
CA SER A 138 -9.41 14.51 -31.17
C SER A 138 -10.71 13.78 -30.78
N LEU A 139 -10.94 13.58 -29.48
CA LEU A 139 -12.01 12.76 -28.96
C LEU A 139 -13.36 13.48 -29.03
N ALA A 140 -14.15 13.14 -30.04
CA ALA A 140 -15.58 13.42 -30.08
C ALA A 140 -16.33 12.09 -29.85
N LEU A 141 -16.96 11.94 -28.68
CA LEU A 141 -17.78 10.78 -28.35
C LEU A 141 -19.25 11.08 -28.61
N THR A 142 -19.99 10.13 -29.18
CA THR A 142 -21.46 10.20 -29.14
C THR A 142 -21.96 10.01 -27.69
N PRO A 143 -23.19 10.42 -27.36
CA PRO A 143 -23.77 10.18 -26.04
C PRO A 143 -23.73 8.69 -25.62
N GLU A 144 -23.97 7.77 -26.56
CA GLU A 144 -23.94 6.32 -26.33
C GLU A 144 -22.51 5.83 -26.02
N GLN A 145 -21.53 6.37 -26.74
CA GLN A 145 -20.11 6.09 -26.49
C GLN A 145 -19.64 6.66 -25.15
N ALA A 146 -20.09 7.86 -24.78
CA ALA A 146 -19.82 8.45 -23.47
C ALA A 146 -20.41 7.60 -22.34
N GLN A 147 -21.62 7.07 -22.53
CA GLN A 147 -22.23 6.12 -21.58
C GLN A 147 -21.41 4.82 -21.47
N GLY A 148 -21.00 4.24 -22.59
CA GLY A 148 -20.17 3.02 -22.61
C GLY A 148 -18.82 3.23 -21.90
N PHE A 149 -18.19 4.38 -22.13
CA PHE A 149 -16.97 4.76 -21.43
C PHE A 149 -17.19 4.91 -19.92
N LEU A 150 -18.26 5.59 -19.49
CA LEU A 150 -18.60 5.74 -18.08
C LEU A 150 -18.85 4.39 -17.39
N VAL A 151 -19.59 3.50 -18.04
CA VAL A 151 -19.83 2.13 -17.52
C VAL A 151 -18.51 1.38 -17.39
N CYS A 152 -17.65 1.41 -18.41
CA CYS A 152 -16.34 0.79 -18.35
C CYS A 152 -15.48 1.36 -17.21
N ALA A 153 -15.47 2.69 -17.02
CA ALA A 153 -14.73 3.35 -15.96
C ALA A 153 -15.25 2.96 -14.57
N LEU A 154 -16.57 2.92 -14.37
CA LEU A 154 -17.18 2.52 -13.10
C LEU A 154 -16.93 1.05 -12.77
N VAL A 155 -17.04 0.15 -13.76
CA VAL A 155 -16.73 -1.27 -13.58
C VAL A 155 -15.24 -1.46 -13.28
N GLY A 156 -14.35 -0.79 -14.04
CA GLY A 156 -12.91 -0.80 -13.79
C GLY A 156 -12.57 -0.34 -12.38
N LEU A 157 -13.14 0.80 -11.94
CA LEU A 157 -12.97 1.31 -10.58
C LEU A 157 -13.48 0.32 -9.52
N ALA A 158 -14.69 -0.22 -9.70
CA ALA A 158 -15.30 -1.17 -8.78
C ALA A 158 -14.48 -2.45 -8.60
N LEU A 159 -13.79 -2.91 -9.65
CA LEU A 159 -12.89 -4.07 -9.59
C LEU A 159 -11.50 -3.72 -9.07
N PHE A 160 -11.00 -2.52 -9.38
CA PHE A 160 -9.66 -2.09 -8.99
C PHE A 160 -9.57 -1.78 -7.49
N VAL A 161 -10.60 -1.19 -6.88
CA VAL A 161 -10.63 -0.88 -5.44
C VAL A 161 -10.38 -2.12 -4.57
N PRO A 162 -11.08 -3.27 -4.76
CA PRO A 162 -10.76 -4.51 -4.04
C PRO A 162 -9.33 -5.00 -4.21
N VAL A 163 -8.74 -4.84 -5.41
CA VAL A 163 -7.33 -5.21 -5.66
C VAL A 163 -6.40 -4.30 -4.84
N LEU A 164 -6.63 -2.99 -4.84
CA LEU A 164 -5.88 -2.05 -4.01
C LEU A 164 -5.96 -2.44 -2.52
N MET A 165 -7.17 -2.71 -2.03
CA MET A 165 -7.38 -3.15 -0.64
C MET A 165 -6.64 -4.45 -0.31
N ALA A 166 -6.56 -5.39 -1.26
CA ALA A 166 -5.85 -6.64 -1.08
C ALA A 166 -4.33 -6.48 -1.05
N ILE A 167 -3.78 -5.43 -1.65
CA ILE A 167 -2.31 -5.25 -1.79
C ILE A 167 -1.72 -4.25 -0.79
N THR A 168 -2.50 -3.32 -0.26
CA THR A 168 -2.01 -2.25 0.64
C THR A 168 -1.19 -2.78 1.81
N PHE A 169 -1.63 -3.88 2.45
CA PHE A 169 -0.97 -4.46 3.61
C PHE A 169 -0.26 -5.80 3.33
N ALA A 170 -0.47 -6.38 2.15
CA ALA A 170 0.11 -7.67 1.81
C ALA A 170 1.65 -7.72 1.94
N PRO A 171 2.44 -6.71 1.51
CA PRO A 171 3.89 -6.73 1.69
C PRO A 171 4.31 -6.83 3.15
N ALA A 172 3.65 -6.08 4.04
CA ALA A 172 3.93 -6.07 5.47
C ALA A 172 3.65 -7.44 6.11
N LEU A 173 2.48 -8.00 5.79
CA LEU A 173 2.04 -9.31 6.28
C LEU A 173 2.96 -10.44 5.82
N ILE A 174 3.35 -10.44 4.55
CA ILE A 174 4.26 -11.44 3.97
C ILE A 174 5.68 -11.33 4.57
N LEU A 175 6.18 -10.10 4.71
CA LEU A 175 7.55 -9.87 5.18
C LEU A 175 7.70 -10.18 6.67
N PHE A 176 6.79 -9.68 7.52
CA PHE A 176 6.94 -9.77 8.97
C PHE A 176 6.32 -11.01 9.59
N HIS A 177 5.17 -11.45 9.08
CA HIS A 177 4.42 -12.58 9.67
C HIS A 177 4.44 -13.83 8.82
N GLN A 178 5.14 -13.81 7.69
CA GLN A 178 5.38 -14.98 6.85
C GLN A 178 4.11 -15.70 6.37
N VAL A 179 2.97 -15.02 6.38
CA VAL A 179 1.70 -15.56 5.88
C VAL A 179 1.78 -15.77 4.37
N GLY A 180 1.05 -16.76 3.86
CA GLY A 180 1.01 -17.04 2.42
C GLY A 180 0.37 -15.89 1.63
N VAL A 181 0.72 -15.75 0.35
CA VAL A 181 0.27 -14.65 -0.53
C VAL A 181 -1.25 -14.45 -0.50
N TRP A 182 -2.00 -15.54 -0.66
CA TRP A 182 -3.45 -15.50 -0.68
C TRP A 182 -4.05 -15.11 0.68
N GLN A 183 -3.44 -15.60 1.77
CA GLN A 183 -3.87 -15.26 3.12
C GLN A 183 -3.58 -13.78 3.44
N ALA A 184 -2.40 -13.28 3.02
CA ALA A 184 -2.03 -11.88 3.16
C ALA A 184 -3.01 -10.95 2.41
N ALA A 185 -3.39 -11.32 1.19
CA ALA A 185 -4.36 -10.58 0.39
C ALA A 185 -5.74 -10.52 1.05
N ARG A 186 -6.23 -11.66 1.56
CA ARG A 186 -7.50 -11.75 2.30
C ARG A 186 -7.49 -10.94 3.59
N LEU A 187 -6.41 -11.02 4.36
CA LEU A 187 -6.26 -10.25 5.59
C LEU A 187 -6.24 -8.75 5.27
N SER A 188 -5.41 -8.34 4.31
CA SER A 188 -5.34 -6.95 3.82
C SER A 188 -6.71 -6.43 3.43
N PHE A 189 -7.44 -7.18 2.60
CA PHE A 189 -8.80 -6.85 2.17
C PHE A 189 -9.76 -6.71 3.36
N LYS A 190 -9.77 -7.68 4.30
CA LYS A 190 -10.63 -7.64 5.50
C LYS A 190 -10.32 -6.42 6.36
N GLY A 191 -9.04 -6.08 6.57
CA GLY A 191 -8.64 -4.93 7.38
C GLY A 191 -8.97 -3.59 6.71
N CYS A 192 -8.77 -3.46 5.40
CA CYS A 192 -9.21 -2.28 4.65
C CYS A 192 -10.73 -2.13 4.67
N LEU A 193 -11.48 -3.23 4.46
CA LEU A 193 -12.95 -3.19 4.41
C LEU A 193 -13.54 -2.78 5.76
N ARG A 194 -12.99 -3.31 6.86
CA ARG A 194 -13.40 -2.96 8.22
C ARG A 194 -13.09 -1.50 8.58
N ASN A 195 -12.10 -0.91 7.93
CA ASN A 195 -11.63 0.47 8.13
C ASN A 195 -11.87 1.36 6.90
N MET A 196 -12.91 1.08 6.10
CA MET A 196 -13.17 1.80 4.84
C MET A 196 -13.24 3.32 5.03
N TRP A 197 -13.92 3.79 6.07
CA TRP A 197 -14.07 5.24 6.31
C TRP A 197 -12.75 5.96 6.70
N PRO A 198 -11.96 5.45 7.66
CA PRO A 198 -10.59 5.95 7.87
C PRO A 198 -9.76 5.95 6.59
N PHE A 199 -9.88 4.90 5.76
CA PHE A 199 -9.14 4.78 4.50
C PHE A 199 -9.58 5.79 3.43
N LEU A 200 -10.88 6.05 3.31
CA LEU A 200 -11.41 7.07 2.42
C LEU A 200 -10.91 8.46 2.83
N TRP A 201 -10.92 8.75 4.14
CA TRP A 201 -10.41 10.01 4.66
C TRP A 201 -8.90 10.15 4.45
N TRP A 202 -8.14 9.09 4.74
CA TRP A 202 -6.71 9.00 4.44
C TRP A 202 -6.42 9.21 2.95
N GLY A 203 -7.20 8.58 2.06
CA GLY A 203 -7.04 8.70 0.62
C GLY A 203 -7.33 10.12 0.12
N LEU A 204 -8.38 10.76 0.64
CA LEU A 204 -8.72 12.14 0.31
C LEU A 204 -7.62 13.13 0.75
N LEU A 205 -7.16 12.99 2.00
CA LEU A 205 -6.05 13.79 2.53
C LEU A 205 -4.76 13.54 1.74
N GLY A 206 -4.46 12.29 1.41
CA GLY A 206 -3.32 11.90 0.57
C GLY A 206 -3.39 12.52 -0.82
N ALA A 207 -4.57 12.54 -1.46
CA ALA A 207 -4.77 13.17 -2.77
C ALA A 207 -4.52 14.68 -2.71
N VAL A 208 -5.02 15.36 -1.67
CA VAL A 208 -4.76 16.79 -1.43
C VAL A 208 -3.26 17.05 -1.24
N LEU A 209 -2.58 16.22 -0.45
CA LEU A 209 -1.13 16.33 -0.23
C LEU A 209 -0.33 16.10 -1.51
N ILE A 210 -0.68 15.11 -2.32
CA ILE A 210 -0.03 14.85 -3.61
C ILE A 210 -0.25 16.03 -4.56
N PHE A 211 -1.47 16.58 -4.62
CA PHE A 211 -1.79 17.74 -5.44
C PHE A 211 -0.91 18.96 -5.07
N PHE A 212 -0.83 19.31 -3.78
CA PHE A 212 0.05 20.39 -3.33
C PHE A 212 1.54 20.05 -3.50
N GLY A 213 1.93 18.79 -3.28
CA GLY A 213 3.29 18.32 -3.50
C GLY A 213 3.72 18.43 -4.96
N ALA A 214 2.81 18.18 -5.90
CA ALA A 214 3.03 18.36 -7.33
C ALA A 214 3.15 19.84 -7.71
N LEU A 215 2.33 20.72 -7.10
CA LEU A 215 2.40 22.17 -7.32
C LEU A 215 3.77 22.76 -6.92
N LEU A 216 4.43 22.18 -5.91
CA LEU A 216 5.77 22.55 -5.45
C LEU A 216 6.92 21.94 -6.29
N MET A 217 6.71 21.79 -7.60
CA MET A 217 7.71 21.39 -8.61
C MET A 217 8.58 20.18 -8.23
N LEU A 218 7.95 18.99 -8.10
CA LEU A 218 8.58 17.69 -7.78
C LEU A 218 9.24 17.57 -6.39
N VAL A 219 9.80 18.64 -5.83
CA VAL A 219 10.42 18.64 -4.49
C VAL A 219 9.38 18.30 -3.42
N GLY A 220 8.16 18.83 -3.54
CA GLY A 220 7.05 18.46 -2.67
C GLY A 220 6.70 16.96 -2.74
N LEU A 221 6.78 16.35 -3.93
CA LEU A 221 6.52 14.91 -4.09
C LEU A 221 7.60 14.03 -3.44
N LEU A 222 8.86 14.49 -3.41
CA LEU A 222 9.94 13.78 -2.71
C LEU A 222 9.71 13.68 -1.19
N VAL A 223 8.86 14.54 -0.63
CA VAL A 223 8.46 14.53 0.78
C VAL A 223 7.15 13.76 0.98
N VAL A 224 6.14 14.04 0.14
CA VAL A 224 4.80 13.48 0.29
C VAL A 224 4.78 11.98 -0.02
N LEU A 225 5.51 11.50 -1.04
CA LEU A 225 5.49 10.09 -1.41
C LEU A 225 6.05 9.16 -0.32
N PRO A 226 7.22 9.43 0.30
CA PRO A 226 7.66 8.65 1.45
C PRO A 226 6.69 8.72 2.63
N ALA A 227 6.18 9.91 2.95
CA ALA A 227 5.27 10.09 4.08
C ALA A 227 3.99 9.26 3.91
N ILE A 228 3.43 9.21 2.70
CA ILE A 228 2.28 8.35 2.38
C ILE A 228 2.65 6.87 2.53
N ASN A 229 3.81 6.43 2.03
CA ASN A 229 4.24 5.03 2.21
C ASN A 229 4.43 4.67 3.69
N TYR A 230 4.99 5.56 4.51
CA TYR A 230 5.12 5.36 5.95
C TYR A 230 3.77 5.38 6.68
N SER A 231 2.81 6.17 6.20
CA SER A 231 1.45 6.18 6.77
C SER A 231 0.71 4.85 6.56
N ILE A 232 1.00 4.11 5.48
CA ILE A 232 0.48 2.75 5.27
C ILE A 232 1.02 1.81 6.34
N TYR A 233 2.29 1.94 6.72
CA TYR A 233 2.85 1.17 7.84
C TYR A 233 2.21 1.55 9.18
N ALA A 234 1.95 2.84 9.43
CA ALA A 234 1.24 3.27 10.63
C ALA A 234 -0.17 2.66 10.72
N ALA A 235 -0.90 2.65 9.60
CA ALA A 235 -2.21 1.99 9.52
C ALA A 235 -2.12 0.47 9.74
N TYR A 236 -1.10 -0.16 9.16
CA TYR A 236 -0.82 -1.58 9.36
C TYR A 236 -0.57 -1.93 10.82
N HIS A 237 0.30 -1.16 11.48
CA HIS A 237 0.65 -1.35 12.89
C HIS A 237 -0.61 -1.27 13.77
N ASP A 238 -1.38 -0.19 13.62
CA ASP A 238 -2.58 0.09 14.40
C ASP A 238 -3.70 -0.96 14.20
N ILE A 239 -3.89 -1.45 12.96
CA ILE A 239 -4.96 -2.38 12.62
C ILE A 239 -4.64 -3.83 13.01
N TYR A 240 -3.38 -4.27 12.86
CA TYR A 240 -3.02 -5.69 12.94
C TYR A 240 -2.17 -6.08 14.13
N LEU A 241 -1.42 -5.15 14.72
CA LEU A 241 -0.50 -5.48 15.82
C LEU A 241 -1.15 -5.21 17.17
N GLU A 242 -0.89 -6.10 18.12
CA GLU A 242 -1.21 -5.90 19.53
C GLU A 242 -0.10 -5.09 20.20
N ASP A 243 -0.49 -4.14 21.05
CA ASP A 243 0.45 -3.48 21.96
C ASP A 243 0.51 -4.35 23.21
N GLN A 244 1.66 -4.99 23.46
CA GLN A 244 1.86 -5.89 24.60
C GLN A 244 1.76 -5.20 25.98
N GLU A 245 1.63 -3.87 26.03
CA GLU A 245 1.50 -3.10 27.29
C GLU A 245 0.21 -3.40 28.07
N ALA A 246 -0.76 -4.12 27.50
CA ALA A 246 -2.00 -4.48 28.18
C ALA A 246 -1.96 -5.81 28.96
N GLU A 247 -0.96 -6.69 28.74
CA GLU A 247 -0.87 -7.98 29.46
C GLU A 247 0.03 -7.93 30.71
N GLU A 248 0.96 -6.97 30.82
CA GLU A 248 1.81 -6.84 32.02
C GLU A 248 1.13 -6.09 33.18
N GLY A 249 -0.09 -5.57 32.97
CA GLY A 249 -0.86 -4.82 33.98
C GLY A 249 -1.77 -5.65 34.88
N GLU A 250 -2.06 -6.90 34.54
CA GLU A 250 -2.79 -7.82 35.43
C GLU A 250 -1.81 -8.46 36.41
N THR A 251 -1.42 -7.69 37.42
CA THR A 251 -0.83 -8.22 38.65
C THR A 251 -1.69 -9.39 39.12
N PRO A 252 -1.16 -10.62 39.26
CA PRO A 252 -1.95 -11.72 39.77
C PRO A 252 -2.36 -11.35 41.20
N VAL A 253 -3.68 -11.30 41.45
CA VAL A 253 -4.23 -11.18 42.80
C VAL A 253 -3.57 -12.28 43.63
N LYS A 254 -2.64 -11.91 44.51
CA LYS A 254 -2.06 -12.83 45.48
C LYS A 254 -3.23 -13.45 46.22
N ALA A 255 -3.42 -14.75 46.05
CA ALA A 255 -4.28 -15.53 46.92
C ALA A 255 -3.81 -15.27 48.35
N PHE A 256 -4.61 -14.53 49.12
CA PHE A 256 -4.41 -14.36 50.55
C PHE A 256 -4.66 -15.72 51.20
N GLY A 257 -3.59 -16.51 51.34
CA GLY A 257 -3.52 -17.61 52.29
C GLY A 257 -3.47 -17.03 53.69
N PHE A 258 -4.58 -17.11 54.41
CA PHE A 258 -4.55 -17.08 55.87
C PHE A 258 -4.43 -18.53 56.33
N GLU A 259 -3.21 -18.95 56.62
CA GLU A 259 -2.96 -20.01 57.61
C GLU A 259 -2.79 -19.33 58.97
N ALA A 260 -3.74 -19.58 59.87
CA ALA A 260 -3.58 -19.56 61.32
C ALA A 260 -4.69 -20.41 61.95
#